data_AF-A0A3L7U440-F1
#
_entry.id   AF-A0A3L7U440-F1
#
_cell.length_a   1.000
_cell.length_b   1.000
_cell.length_c   1.000
_cell.angle_alpha   90.00
_cell.angle_beta   90.00
_cell.angle_gamma   90.00
#
_symmetry.space_group_name_H-M   'P 1'
#
loop_
_entity.id
_entity.type
_entity.pdbx_description
1 polymer ?
#
loop_
_entity_poly.entity_id
_entity_poly.type
_entity_poly.pdbx_seq_one_letter_code
_entity_poly.pdbx_strand_id
1 'polypeptide(L)'
;MEAFPKNPEDFTGFVRKIFLRQWSSHKFEIAGPMDLVIDGRHLGLENLWRIAKQDPARAEAIVESYIDKLMEGDSIGGLPMPFSLVRNRIMPRIQPESIFSHLDREQVAHIPFVNETVVVFV
;
A
#
# COMPACT_ATOMS: atom_id res chain seq x y z
N MET A 1 -6.72 -13.76 21.21
CA MET A 1 -5.40 -13.29 20.75
C MET A 1 -4.90 -14.31 19.74
N GLU A 2 -5.03 -14.03 18.44
CA GLU A 2 -4.46 -14.93 17.43
C GLU A 2 -2.94 -14.75 17.42
N ALA A 3 -2.20 -15.86 17.31
CA ALA A 3 -0.75 -15.79 17.19
C ALA A 3 -0.40 -15.17 15.83
N PHE A 4 0.53 -14.21 15.84
CA PHE A 4 1.07 -13.64 14.61
C PHE A 4 1.62 -14.76 13.71
N PRO A 5 1.30 -14.77 12.40
CA PRO A 5 1.71 -15.83 11.51
C PRO A 5 3.23 -15.93 11.41
N LYS A 6 3.75 -17.16 11.28
CA LYS A 6 5.19 -17.43 11.20
C LYS A 6 5.72 -17.31 9.77
N ASN A 7 4.86 -17.60 8.78
CA ASN A 7 5.18 -17.55 7.37
C ASN A 7 4.46 -16.37 6.70
N PRO A 8 5.05 -15.75 5.66
CA PRO A 8 4.40 -14.69 4.89
C PRO A 8 3.08 -15.18 4.25
N GLU A 9 3.05 -16.40 3.73
CA GLU A 9 1.86 -16.98 3.07
C GLU A 9 0.63 -17.03 4.00
N ASP A 10 0.84 -17.21 5.30
CA ASP A 10 -0.21 -17.23 6.32
C ASP A 10 -0.67 -15.81 6.71
N PHE A 11 0.11 -14.78 6.38
CA PHE A 11 -0.19 -13.39 6.72
C PHE A 11 -1.40 -12.85 5.98
N THR A 12 -1.61 -13.25 4.73
CA THR A 12 -2.80 -12.87 3.96
C THR A 12 -4.08 -13.36 4.63
N GLY A 13 -4.06 -14.57 5.20
CA GLY A 13 -5.17 -15.11 5.99
C GLY A 13 -5.42 -14.33 7.29
N PHE A 14 -4.35 -13.91 7.96
CA PHE A 14 -4.42 -13.05 9.16
C PHE A 14 -5.05 -11.68 8.85
N VAL A 15 -4.58 -11.02 7.79
CA VAL A 15 -5.13 -9.73 7.32
C VAL A 15 -6.60 -9.87 6.94
N ARG A 16 -6.97 -10.93 6.20
CA ARG A 16 -8.38 -11.19 5.83
C ARG A 16 -9.29 -11.31 7.05
N LYS A 17 -8.87 -12.01 8.10
CA LYS A 17 -9.67 -12.18 9.32
C LYS A 17 -9.88 -10.85 10.03
N ILE A 18 -8.86 -10.00 10.10
CA ILE A 18 -8.97 -8.65 10.67
C ILE A 18 -9.92 -7.81 9.82
N PHE A 19 -9.73 -7.81 8.49
CA PHE A 19 -10.55 -7.06 7.55
C PHE A 19 -12.04 -7.37 7.68
N LEU A 20 -12.40 -8.67 7.69
CA LEU A 20 -13.80 -9.10 7.72
C LEU A 20 -14.53 -8.76 9.04
N ARG A 21 -13.82 -8.43 10.13
CA ARG A 21 -14.45 -8.03 11.39
C ARG A 21 -15.09 -6.64 11.31
N GLN A 22 -14.46 -5.72 10.59
CA GLN A 22 -14.85 -4.31 10.55
C GLN A 22 -15.40 -3.89 9.17
N TRP A 23 -14.95 -4.50 8.08
CA TRP A 23 -15.31 -4.12 6.70
C TRP A 23 -15.96 -5.25 5.91
N SER A 24 -16.84 -6.02 6.55
CA SER A 24 -17.53 -7.17 5.93
C SER A 24 -18.38 -6.82 4.68
N SER A 25 -18.74 -5.54 4.50
CA SER A 25 -19.48 -5.06 3.33
C SER A 25 -18.64 -4.89 2.06
N HIS A 26 -17.32 -4.88 2.17
CA HIS A 26 -16.39 -4.68 1.06
C HIS A 26 -15.97 -6.02 0.43
N LYS A 27 -15.70 -6.02 -0.88
CA LYS A 27 -15.22 -7.22 -1.57
C LYS A 27 -13.75 -7.43 -1.26
N PHE A 28 -13.42 -8.60 -0.74
CA PHE A 28 -12.05 -9.01 -0.42
C PHE A 28 -11.71 -10.30 -1.17
N GLU A 29 -10.67 -10.25 -1.98
CA GLU A 29 -10.16 -11.38 -2.78
C GLU A 29 -8.66 -11.57 -2.52
N ILE A 30 -8.22 -12.83 -2.52
CA ILE A 30 -6.78 -13.15 -2.40
C ILE A 30 -6.27 -13.38 -3.82
N ALA A 31 -5.43 -12.46 -4.32
CA ALA A 31 -4.85 -12.54 -5.66
C ALA A 31 -3.51 -13.30 -5.67
N GLY A 32 -2.84 -13.44 -4.53
CA GLY A 32 -1.62 -14.20 -4.39
C GLY A 32 -1.17 -14.40 -2.93
N PRO A 33 0.01 -14.99 -2.70
CA PRO A 33 0.52 -15.29 -1.35
C PRO A 33 0.65 -14.09 -0.41
N MET A 34 0.93 -12.91 -0.96
CA MET A 34 1.10 -11.63 -0.26
C MET A 34 0.39 -10.49 -0.99
N ASP A 35 -0.57 -10.82 -1.85
CA ASP A 35 -1.32 -9.84 -2.63
C ASP A 35 -2.81 -10.10 -2.46
N LEU A 36 -3.54 -9.03 -2.16
CA LEU A 36 -4.97 -9.06 -1.96
C LEU A 36 -5.64 -7.94 -2.73
N VAL A 37 -6.90 -8.15 -3.08
CA VAL A 37 -7.71 -7.20 -3.82
C VAL A 37 -8.89 -6.78 -2.96
N ILE A 38 -8.98 -5.49 -2.65
CA ILE A 38 -10.12 -4.89 -1.93
C ILE A 38 -10.87 -3.99 -2.91
N ASP A 39 -12.14 -4.29 -3.18
CA ASP A 39 -12.98 -3.58 -4.14
C ASP A 39 -12.31 -3.31 -5.51
N GLY A 40 -11.54 -4.30 -5.99
CA GLY A 40 -10.82 -4.22 -7.26
C GLY A 40 -9.44 -3.56 -7.21
N ARG A 41 -8.96 -3.14 -6.03
CA ARG A 41 -7.61 -2.56 -5.84
C ARG A 41 -6.63 -3.56 -5.27
N HIS A 42 -5.49 -3.73 -5.95
CA HIS A 42 -4.39 -4.55 -5.46
C HIS A 42 -3.68 -3.92 -4.27
N LEU A 43 -3.32 -4.76 -3.30
CA LEU A 43 -2.59 -4.38 -2.11
C LEU A 43 -1.51 -5.44 -1.81
N GLY A 44 -0.26 -5.05 -2.05
CA GLY A 44 0.91 -5.81 -1.63
C GLY A 44 1.11 -5.75 -0.11
N LEU A 45 1.21 -6.90 0.52
CA LEU A 45 1.35 -7.06 1.96
C LEU A 45 2.79 -7.07 2.45
N GLU A 46 3.79 -7.04 1.57
CA GLU A 46 5.22 -7.21 1.93
C GLU A 46 5.68 -6.16 2.93
N ASN A 47 5.32 -4.89 2.70
CA ASN A 47 5.68 -3.80 3.59
C ASN A 47 4.90 -3.88 4.92
N LEU A 48 3.61 -4.24 4.87
CA LEU A 48 2.79 -4.39 6.06
C LEU A 48 3.29 -5.54 6.94
N TRP A 49 3.65 -6.66 6.34
CA TRP A 49 4.29 -7.80 6.98
C TRP A 49 5.60 -7.40 7.65
N ARG A 50 6.47 -6.68 6.94
CA ARG A 50 7.75 -6.21 7.48
C ARG A 50 7.56 -5.37 8.75
N ILE A 51 6.56 -4.49 8.77
CA ILE A 51 6.26 -3.63 9.92
C ILE A 51 5.63 -4.44 11.06
N ALA A 52 4.59 -5.23 10.78
CA ALA A 52 3.89 -6.03 11.78
C ALA A 52 4.80 -7.08 12.44
N LYS A 53 5.77 -7.63 11.70
CA LYS A 53 6.75 -8.58 12.21
C LYS A 53 7.73 -7.97 13.22
N GLN A 54 7.97 -6.66 13.18
CA GLN A 54 8.85 -5.99 14.14
C GLN A 54 8.23 -5.89 15.55
N ASP A 55 6.90 -5.82 15.62
CA ASP A 55 6.16 -5.81 16.88
C ASP A 55 4.93 -6.73 16.78
N PRO A 56 5.12 -8.06 16.91
CA PRO A 56 4.04 -9.03 16.80
C PRO A 56 2.92 -8.84 17.83
N ALA A 57 3.23 -8.23 18.99
CA ALA A 57 2.24 -7.97 20.03
C ALA A 57 1.23 -6.88 19.61
N ARG A 58 1.63 -5.97 18.72
CA ARG A 58 0.79 -4.91 18.16
C ARG A 58 0.39 -5.15 16.70
N ALA A 59 0.72 -6.30 16.12
CA ALA A 59 0.48 -6.59 14.71
C ALA A 59 -0.98 -6.41 14.28
N GLU A 60 -1.93 -6.80 15.12
CA GLU A 60 -3.37 -6.63 14.86
C GLU A 60 -3.72 -5.14 14.71
N ALA A 61 -3.35 -4.30 15.68
CA ALA A 61 -3.57 -2.86 15.63
C ALA A 61 -2.83 -2.17 14.47
N ILE A 62 -1.65 -2.66 14.09
CA ILE A 62 -0.90 -2.16 12.92
C ILE A 62 -1.68 -2.44 11.63
N VAL A 63 -2.21 -3.65 11.47
CA VAL A 63 -3.01 -4.03 10.30
C VAL A 63 -4.33 -3.27 10.26
N GLU A 64 -5.04 -3.16 11.38
CA GLU A 64 -6.26 -2.36 11.50
C GLU A 64 -6.02 -0.90 11.08
N SER A 65 -5.04 -0.23 11.70
CA SER A 65 -4.73 1.17 11.38
C SER A 65 -4.29 1.36 9.92
N TYR A 66 -3.64 0.36 9.33
CA TYR A 66 -3.25 0.40 7.92
C TYR A 66 -4.47 0.35 7.00
N ILE A 67 -5.40 -0.57 7.27
CA ILE A 67 -6.64 -0.70 6.51
C ILE A 67 -7.54 0.52 6.73
N ASP A 68 -7.68 1.02 7.96
CA ASP A 68 -8.41 2.26 8.25
C ASP A 68 -7.92 3.40 7.36
N LYS A 69 -6.59 3.60 7.28
CA LYS A 69 -6.00 4.62 6.41
C LYS A 69 -6.22 4.36 4.92
N LEU A 70 -6.24 3.10 4.49
CA LEU A 70 -6.58 2.73 3.12
C LEU A 70 -8.02 3.16 2.77
N MET A 71 -8.96 2.91 3.69
CA MET A 71 -10.38 3.24 3.53
C MET A 71 -10.64 4.74 3.69
N GLU A 72 -9.96 5.42 4.62
CA GLU A 72 -10.01 6.88 4.79
C GLU A 72 -9.38 7.60 3.59
N GLY A 73 -8.25 7.09 3.10
CA GLY A 73 -7.59 7.56 1.88
C GLY A 73 -8.51 7.48 0.66
N ASP A 74 -9.46 6.53 0.65
CA ASP A 74 -10.48 6.41 -0.39
C ASP A 74 -11.48 7.58 -0.40
N SER A 75 -11.69 8.19 0.77
CA SER A 75 -12.61 9.34 0.94
C SER A 75 -12.05 10.63 0.32
N ILE A 76 -10.72 10.74 0.16
CA ILE A 76 -10.03 11.96 -0.27
C ILE A 76 -9.24 11.76 -1.59
N GLY A 77 -8.74 10.55 -1.85
CA GLY A 77 -7.91 10.21 -3.01
C GLY A 77 -8.67 9.68 -4.23
N GLY A 78 -9.92 9.24 -4.07
CA GLY A 78 -10.74 8.68 -5.15
C GLY A 78 -11.45 9.71 -6.04
N LEU A 79 -11.50 10.97 -5.61
CA LEU A 79 -12.00 12.06 -6.44
C LEU A 79 -10.84 12.63 -7.25
N PRO A 80 -10.92 12.74 -8.59
CA PRO A 80 -9.93 13.46 -9.36
C PRO A 80 -9.84 14.90 -8.84
N MET A 81 -8.84 15.16 -8.00
CA MET A 81 -8.62 16.48 -7.44
C MET A 81 -8.07 17.38 -8.55
N PRO A 82 -8.64 18.58 -8.74
CA PRO A 82 -8.08 19.56 -9.66
C PRO A 82 -6.59 19.78 -9.36
N PHE A 83 -5.75 19.77 -10.41
CA PHE A 83 -4.30 19.93 -10.28
C PHE A 83 -3.90 21.17 -9.45
N SER A 84 -4.71 22.24 -9.52
CA SER A 84 -4.52 23.47 -8.74
C SER A 84 -4.49 23.25 -7.22
N LEU A 85 -5.21 22.25 -6.70
CA LEU A 85 -5.27 21.94 -5.27
C LEU A 85 -4.15 21.02 -4.81
N VAL A 86 -3.63 20.18 -5.70
CA VAL A 86 -2.59 19.18 -5.38
C VAL A 86 -1.18 19.63 -5.76
N ARG A 87 -1.03 20.68 -6.59
CA ARG A 87 0.27 21.20 -7.06
C ARG A 87 1.27 21.43 -5.92
N ASN A 88 0.82 22.02 -4.80
CA ASN A 88 1.70 22.33 -3.67
C ASN A 88 2.03 21.11 -2.80
N ARG A 89 1.35 19.98 -3.04
CA ARG A 89 1.54 18.71 -2.32
C ARG A 89 2.44 17.73 -3.10
N ILE A 90 2.61 17.95 -4.40
CA ILE A 90 3.54 17.18 -5.23
C ILE A 90 4.96 17.56 -4.83
N MET A 91 5.72 16.58 -4.34
CA MET A 91 7.10 16.77 -3.92
C MET A 91 8.05 16.03 -4.87
N PRO A 92 8.89 16.76 -5.63
CA PRO A 92 9.90 16.13 -6.48
C PRO A 92 10.92 15.36 -5.63
N ARG A 93 11.22 14.12 -6.00
CA ARG A 93 12.23 13.28 -5.35
C ARG A 93 13.21 12.74 -6.37
N ILE A 94 14.50 12.82 -6.06
CA ILE A 94 15.56 12.21 -6.88
C ILE A 94 15.67 10.74 -6.48
N GLN A 95 15.59 9.85 -7.47
CA GLN A 95 15.67 8.39 -7.29
C GLN A 95 16.61 7.79 -8.34
N PRO A 96 17.25 6.65 -8.08
CA PRO A 96 17.94 5.90 -9.13
C PRO A 96 16.95 5.39 -10.18
N GLU A 97 17.39 5.21 -11.43
CA GLU A 97 16.54 4.63 -12.49
C GLU A 97 15.98 3.24 -12.14
N SER A 98 16.66 2.50 -11.26
CA SER A 98 16.21 1.19 -10.78
C SER A 98 14.87 1.22 -10.04
N ILE A 99 14.33 2.39 -9.68
CA ILE A 99 12.98 2.53 -9.12
C ILE A 99 11.90 1.96 -10.04
N PHE A 100 12.10 2.02 -11.37
CA PHE A 100 11.16 1.47 -12.36
C PHE A 100 11.15 -0.06 -12.43
N SER A 101 12.00 -0.74 -11.63
CA SER A 101 11.87 -2.20 -11.44
C SER A 101 10.64 -2.57 -10.61
N HIS A 102 10.11 -1.62 -9.85
CA HIS A 102 8.99 -1.81 -8.92
C HIS A 102 7.78 -0.91 -9.23
N LEU A 103 7.97 0.12 -10.06
CA LEU A 103 6.92 1.06 -10.48
C LEU A 103 6.78 1.05 -11.99
N ASP A 104 5.55 1.10 -12.49
CA ASP A 104 5.29 1.27 -13.91
C ASP A 104 5.70 2.69 -14.37
N ARG A 105 6.65 2.75 -15.29
CA ARG A 105 7.21 4.00 -15.81
C ARG A 105 6.17 4.86 -16.53
N GLU A 106 5.19 4.25 -17.18
CA GLU A 106 4.15 4.97 -17.94
C GLU A 106 3.10 5.62 -17.02
N GLN A 107 2.96 5.10 -15.80
CA GLN A 107 1.98 5.59 -14.81
C GLN A 107 2.57 6.61 -13.83
N VAL A 108 3.85 6.93 -13.96
CA VAL A 108 4.57 7.81 -13.03
C VAL A 108 5.11 9.03 -13.77
N ALA A 109 4.70 10.21 -13.32
CA ALA A 109 5.28 11.46 -13.80
C ALA A 109 6.75 11.57 -13.37
N HIS A 110 7.65 11.70 -14.33
CA HIS A 110 9.09 11.75 -14.08
C HIS A 110 9.84 12.54 -15.17
N ILE A 111 11.05 13.00 -14.85
CA ILE A 111 12.00 13.57 -15.81
C ILE A 111 13.40 12.96 -15.61
N PRO A 112 14.15 12.67 -16.69
CA PRO A 112 15.54 12.23 -16.59
C PRO A 112 16.40 13.22 -15.81
N PHE A 113 17.38 12.72 -15.06
CA PHE A 113 18.36 13.52 -14.33
C PHE A 113 19.78 12.96 -14.50
N VAL A 114 20.78 13.62 -13.93
CA VAL A 114 22.19 13.25 -14.12
C VAL A 114 22.53 11.94 -13.39
N ASN A 115 23.63 11.28 -13.77
CA ASN A 115 24.18 10.12 -13.07
C ASN A 115 23.18 8.96 -12.87
N GLU A 116 22.45 8.56 -13.92
CA GLU A 116 21.52 7.42 -13.87
C GLU A 116 20.41 7.58 -12.80
N THR A 117 20.02 8.84 -12.56
CA THR A 117 18.91 9.19 -11.65
C THR A 117 17.76 9.84 -12.40
N VAL A 118 16.60 9.85 -11.76
CA VAL A 118 15.35 10.38 -12.27
C VAL A 118 14.68 11.23 -11.19
N VAL A 119 14.07 12.35 -11.57
CA VAL A 119 13.20 13.10 -10.66
C VAL A 119 11.78 12.56 -10.82
N VAL A 120 11.21 12.02 -9.74
CA VAL A 120 9.85 11.51 -9.68
C VAL A 120 8.96 12.51 -8.95
N PHE A 121 7.75 12.74 -9.47
CA PHE A 121 6.75 13.62 -8.86
C PHE A 121 5.71 12.76 -8.14
N VAL A 122 5.74 12.78 -6.80
CA VAL A 122 4.83 12.04 -5.89
C VAL A 122 4.04 12.99 -5.02
#